data_AF-A0A4Z1CFT1-F1
#
_entry.id   AF-A0A4Z1CFT1-F1
#
_cell.length_a   1.000
_cell.length_b   1.000
_cell.length_c   1.000
_cell.angle_alpha   90.00
_cell.angle_beta   90.00
_cell.angle_gamma   90.00
#
_symmetry.space_group_name_H-M   'P 1'
#
loop_
_entity.id
_entity.type
_entity.pdbx_description
1 polymer ?
#
loop_
_entity_poly.entity_id
_entity_poly.type
_entity_poly.pdbx_seq_one_letter_code
_entity_poly.pdbx_strand_id
1 'polypeptide(L)'
;MSPATAPRPSGPAPVQVVVDDVPDLDERVRDAARSARARHCAVELVEPFVEACDHAARAELSRRMDAALTVARRSAPGVEIRVGAHVGVPRPRGAS
;
A
#
# COMPACT_ATOMS: atom_id res chain seq x y z
N MET A 1 21.77 3.17 13.32
CA MET A 1 21.87 4.06 12.14
C MET A 1 20.52 4.04 11.45
N SER A 2 19.73 5.10 11.59
CA SER A 2 18.40 5.19 10.95
C SER A 2 18.60 5.49 9.46
N PRO A 3 18.01 4.73 8.52
CA PRO A 3 18.09 5.10 7.12
C PRO A 3 17.39 6.44 6.94
N ALA A 4 18.12 7.42 6.41
CA ALA A 4 17.57 8.71 6.05
C ALA A 4 16.51 8.50 4.97
N THR A 5 15.24 8.51 5.37
CA THR A 5 14.12 8.51 4.42
C THR A 5 14.21 9.82 3.65
N ALA A 6 14.53 9.73 2.35
CA ALA A 6 14.57 10.89 1.47
C ALA A 6 13.22 11.64 1.56
N PRO A 7 13.23 12.98 1.68
CA PRO A 7 11.99 13.75 1.75
C PRO A 7 11.17 13.47 0.49
N ARG A 8 9.92 13.01 0.69
CA ARG A 8 8.99 12.76 -0.43
C ARG A 8 8.84 14.07 -1.22
N PRO A 9 8.89 14.03 -2.56
CA PRO A 9 8.56 15.21 -3.36
C PRO A 9 7.14 15.69 -3.01
N SER A 10 6.96 17.00 -2.89
CA SER A 10 5.75 17.72 -2.41
C SER A 10 4.51 17.58 -3.31
N GLY A 11 4.43 16.52 -4.10
CA GLY A 11 3.29 16.24 -4.96
C GLY A 11 2.02 15.87 -4.17
N PRO A 12 0.87 15.82 -4.85
CA PRO A 12 -0.38 15.38 -4.25
C PRO A 12 -0.21 14.01 -3.58
N ALA A 13 -0.72 13.88 -2.36
CA ALA A 13 -0.61 12.66 -1.59
C ALA A 13 -1.12 11.44 -2.40
N PRO A 14 -0.39 10.31 -2.39
CA PRO A 14 -0.80 9.13 -3.12
C PRO A 14 -2.11 8.58 -2.57
N VAL A 15 -2.89 7.92 -3.43
CA VAL A 15 -4.08 7.18 -3.00
C VAL A 15 -3.64 5.85 -2.43
N GLN A 16 -3.90 5.62 -1.13
CA GLN A 16 -3.46 4.42 -0.43
C GLN A 16 -4.46 3.28 -0.57
N VAL A 17 -3.95 2.07 -0.79
CA VAL A 17 -4.70 0.81 -0.79
C VAL A 17 -4.04 -0.14 0.19
N VAL A 18 -4.73 -0.47 1.28
CA VAL A 18 -4.25 -1.44 2.27
C VAL A 18 -4.48 -2.85 1.74
N VAL A 19 -3.43 -3.67 1.75
CA VAL A 19 -3.43 -5.05 1.25
C VAL A 19 -3.64 -6.02 2.42
N ASP A 20 -4.81 -5.93 3.06
CA ASP A 20 -5.18 -6.87 4.13
C ASP A 20 -5.45 -8.28 3.56
N ASP A 21 -6.15 -8.32 2.43
CA ASP A 21 -6.48 -9.52 1.67
C ASP A 21 -6.52 -9.23 0.15
N VAL A 22 -6.47 -10.29 -0.67
CA VAL A 22 -6.46 -10.24 -2.15
C VAL A 22 -7.86 -10.21 -2.80
N PRO A 23 -8.95 -10.78 -2.22
CA PRO A 23 -10.29 -10.62 -2.74
C PRO A 23 -10.64 -9.13 -2.91
N ASP A 24 -11.29 -8.80 -4.03
CA ASP A 24 -11.72 -7.44 -4.39
C ASP A 24 -10.59 -6.40 -4.55
N LEU A 25 -9.32 -6.81 -4.41
CA LEU A 25 -8.18 -5.91 -4.59
C LEU A 25 -8.15 -5.30 -5.99
N ASP A 26 -8.58 -6.05 -7.02
CA ASP A 26 -8.71 -5.53 -8.39
C ASP A 26 -9.65 -4.33 -8.46
N GLU A 27 -10.84 -4.42 -7.86
CA GLU A 27 -11.81 -3.32 -7.85
C GLU A 27 -11.29 -2.12 -7.05
N ARG A 28 -10.74 -2.37 -5.86
CA ARG A 28 -10.15 -1.33 -5.01
C ARG A 28 -9.01 -0.59 -5.73
N VAL A 29 -8.14 -1.32 -6.43
CA VAL A 29 -7.08 -0.73 -7.24
C VAL A 29 -7.67 0.08 -8.39
N ARG A 30 -8.68 -0.41 -9.11
CA ARG A 30 -9.29 0.35 -10.23
C ARG A 30 -9.87 1.67 -9.76
N ASP A 31 -10.54 1.66 -8.61
CA ASP A 31 -11.10 2.88 -8.01
C ASP A 31 -10.00 3.83 -7.51
N ALA A 32 -8.95 3.29 -6.89
CA ALA A 32 -7.78 4.05 -6.49
C ALA A 32 -7.07 4.67 -7.70
N ALA A 33 -6.94 3.91 -8.79
CA ALA A 33 -6.34 4.36 -10.04
C ALA A 33 -7.17 5.46 -10.72
N ARG A 34 -8.51 5.35 -10.72
CA ARG A 34 -9.41 6.40 -11.19
C ARG A 34 -9.19 7.69 -10.40
N SER A 35 -9.15 7.58 -9.07
CA SER A 35 -8.92 8.71 -8.17
C SER A 35 -7.51 9.32 -8.34
N ALA A 36 -6.49 8.47 -8.49
CA ALA A 36 -5.11 8.87 -8.68
C ALA A 36 -4.90 9.60 -10.00
N ARG A 37 -5.53 9.14 -11.09
CA ARG A 37 -5.54 9.82 -12.38
C ARG A 37 -6.18 11.20 -12.29
N ALA A 38 -7.35 11.31 -11.64
CA ALA A 38 -8.05 12.59 -11.47
C ALA A 38 -7.22 13.61 -10.67
N ARG A 39 -6.34 13.13 -9.79
CA ARG A 39 -5.51 13.95 -8.90
C ARG A 39 -4.05 14.05 -9.35
N HIS A 40 -3.71 13.46 -10.49
CA HIS A 40 -2.34 13.33 -11.00
C HIS A 40 -1.34 12.85 -9.93
N CYS A 41 -1.72 11.83 -9.17
CA CYS A 41 -0.89 11.23 -8.11
C CYS A 41 -0.70 9.72 -8.33
N ALA A 42 0.17 9.12 -7.50
CA ALA A 42 0.43 7.68 -7.50
C ALA A 42 -0.61 6.91 -6.69
N VAL A 43 -0.74 5.61 -6.97
CA VAL A 43 -1.37 4.64 -6.06
C VAL A 43 -0.28 4.04 -5.19
N GLU A 44 -0.50 3.98 -3.89
CA GLU A 44 0.41 3.40 -2.92
C GLU A 44 -0.22 2.17 -2.28
N LEU A 45 0.38 1.00 -2.50
CA LEU A 45 0.02 -0.23 -1.79
C LEU A 45 0.66 -0.21 -0.42
N VAL A 46 -0.12 -0.43 0.63
CA VAL A 46 0.30 -0.38 2.03
C VAL A 46 0.18 -1.75 2.67
N GLU A 47 1.25 -2.20 3.31
CA GLU A 47 1.27 -3.43 4.10
C GLU A 47 0.37 -3.29 5.34
N PRO A 48 -0.50 -4.29 5.63
CA PRO A 48 -1.15 -4.39 6.93
C PRO A 48 -0.12 -4.54 8.05
N PHE A 49 -0.52 -4.12 9.26
CA PHE A 49 0.31 -4.31 10.44
C PHE A 49 0.46 -5.81 10.74
N VAL A 50 1.69 -6.29 10.77
CA VAL A 50 2.06 -7.64 11.23
C VAL A 50 3.02 -7.50 12.39
N GLU A 51 2.75 -8.23 13.47
CA GLU A 51 3.59 -8.22 14.65
C GLU A 51 5.00 -8.76 14.33
N ALA A 52 6.04 -8.07 14.80
CA ALA A 52 7.42 -8.25 14.35
C ALA A 52 8.02 -9.65 14.58
N CYS A 53 7.37 -10.49 15.41
CA CYS A 53 7.86 -11.80 15.80
C CYS A 53 7.23 -12.96 15.02
N ASP A 54 6.25 -12.70 14.14
CA ASP A 54 5.62 -13.75 13.34
C ASP A 54 6.28 -13.88 11.95
N HIS A 55 7.29 -14.73 11.88
CA HIS A 55 8.00 -15.03 10.63
C HIS A 55 7.09 -15.65 9.56
N ALA A 56 6.09 -16.46 9.96
CA ALA A 56 5.17 -17.08 9.02
C ALA A 56 4.20 -16.04 8.43
N ALA A 57 3.66 -15.15 9.27
CA ALA A 57 2.85 -14.03 8.82
C ALA A 57 3.63 -13.03 7.97
N ARG A 58 4.92 -12.81 8.25
CA ARG A 58 5.77 -11.96 7.42
C ARG A 58 6.01 -12.56 6.03
N ALA A 59 6.30 -13.86 5.95
CA ALA A 59 6.46 -14.55 4.67
C ALA A 59 5.17 -14.56 3.84
N GLU A 60 4.03 -14.77 4.50
CA GLU A 60 2.72 -14.74 3.85
C GLU A 60 2.34 -13.32 3.39
N LEU A 61 2.63 -12.29 4.19
CA LEU A 61 2.47 -10.90 3.80
C LEU A 61 3.29 -10.56 2.55
N SER A 62 4.55 -11.00 2.47
CA SER A 62 5.38 -10.79 1.28
C SER A 62 4.74 -11.41 0.03
N ARG A 63 4.24 -12.66 0.12
CA ARG A 63 3.52 -13.31 -0.99
C ARG A 63 2.27 -12.52 -1.41
N ARG A 64 1.49 -12.03 -0.45
CA ARG A 64 0.31 -11.20 -0.72
C ARG A 64 0.67 -9.88 -1.38
N MET A 65 1.74 -9.23 -0.96
CA MET A 65 2.21 -7.99 -1.58
C MET A 65 2.68 -8.19 -3.02
N ASP A 66 3.35 -9.30 -3.33
CA ASP A 66 3.77 -9.63 -4.70
C ASP A 66 2.55 -9.88 -5.62
N ALA A 67 1.56 -10.62 -5.12
CA ALA A 67 0.29 -10.81 -5.80
C ALA A 67 -0.44 -9.47 -6.01
N ALA A 68 -0.46 -8.63 -4.98
CA ALA A 68 -1.09 -7.32 -5.03
C ALA A 68 -0.42 -6.38 -6.04
N LEU A 69 0.90 -6.38 -6.13
CA LEU A 69 1.65 -5.63 -7.15
C LEU A 69 1.31 -6.09 -8.56
N THR A 70 1.14 -7.40 -8.75
CA THR A 70 0.78 -7.99 -10.05
C THR A 70 -0.62 -7.53 -10.47
N VAL A 71 -1.59 -7.62 -9.56
CA VAL A 71 -2.96 -7.09 -9.77
C VAL A 71 -2.90 -5.58 -10.03
N ALA A 72 -2.17 -4.83 -9.22
CA ALA A 72 -2.11 -3.38 -9.31
C ALA A 72 -1.63 -2.90 -10.68
N ARG A 73 -0.56 -3.50 -11.20
CA ARG A 73 -0.01 -3.17 -12.53
C ARG A 73 -0.98 -3.50 -13.66
N ARG A 74 -1.73 -4.59 -13.55
CA ARG A 74 -2.74 -4.99 -14.54
C ARG A 74 -3.95 -4.06 -14.53
N SER A 75 -4.37 -3.64 -13.35
CA SER A 75 -5.65 -2.94 -13.14
C SER A 75 -5.52 -1.42 -13.23
N ALA A 76 -4.31 -0.89 -13.09
CA ALA A 76 -4.02 0.54 -13.16
C ALA A 76 -2.97 0.88 -14.25
N PRO A 77 -3.22 0.54 -15.54
CA PRO A 77 -2.24 0.81 -16.59
C PRO A 77 -1.95 2.33 -16.69
N GLY A 78 -0.69 2.71 -16.77
CA GLY A 78 -0.28 4.12 -16.90
C GLY A 78 -0.43 4.96 -15.62
N VAL A 79 -0.73 4.35 -14.46
CA VAL A 79 -0.66 5.01 -13.15
C VAL A 79 0.60 4.54 -12.44
N GLU A 80 1.32 5.46 -11.82
CA GLU A 80 2.47 5.09 -11.00
C GLU A 80 2.00 4.30 -9.77
N ILE A 81 2.51 3.07 -9.62
CA ILE A 81 2.27 2.21 -8.46
C ILE A 81 3.52 2.24 -7.56
N ARG A 82 3.33 2.53 -6.28
CA ARG A 82 4.38 2.51 -5.25
C ARG A 82 4.03 1.51 -4.14
N VAL A 83 5.04 1.00 -3.46
CA VAL A 83 4.88 0.27 -2.20
C VAL A 83 5.28 1.20 -1.07
N GLY A 84 4.34 1.50 -0.19
CA GLY A 84 4.59 2.28 1.01
C GLY A 84 5.12 1.39 2.12
N ALA A 85 6.18 1.83 2.78
CA ALA A 85 6.49 1.30 4.11
C ALA A 85 5.28 1.54 5.02
N HIS A 86 5.07 0.67 6.00
CA HIS A 86 4.08 0.87 7.04
C HIS A 86 4.37 2.20 7.77
N VAL A 87 3.79 3.30 7.31
CA VAL A 87 3.84 4.59 8.00
C VAL A 87 2.83 4.43 9.10
N GLY A 88 3.29 3.88 10.23
CA GLY A 88 2.46 3.41 11.34
C GLY A 88 1.18 4.21 11.45
N VAL A 89 0.09 3.64 10.92
CA VAL A 89 -1.22 4.19 11.16
C VAL A 89 -1.32 4.17 12.67
N PRO A 90 -1.47 5.31 13.35
CA PRO A 90 -1.50 5.32 14.80
C PRO A 90 -2.59 4.33 15.19
N ARG A 91 -2.20 3.29 15.94
CA ARG A 91 -3.15 2.38 16.59
C ARG A 91 -4.28 3.25 17.12
N PRO A 92 -5.57 2.92 16.88
CA PRO A 92 -6.64 3.60 17.59
C PRO A 92 -6.29 3.51 19.08
N ARG A 93 -5.99 4.67 19.68
CA ARG A 93 -5.79 4.77 21.12
C ARG A 93 -7.19 4.62 21.72
N GLY A 94 -7.47 3.45 22.29
CA GLY A 94 -8.73 3.09 22.98
C GLY A 94 -9.55 2.09 22.15
N ALA A 95 -10.04 0.97 22.65
CA ALA A 95 -10.21 0.44 24.01
C ALA A 95 -10.07 -1.11 23.92
N SER A 96 -9.67 -1.90 24.91
CA SER A 96 -9.77 -1.84 26.37
C SER A 96 -8.62 -2.64 26.99
#